data_AF-A0A1V5VW43-F1
#
_entry.id   AF-A0A1V5VW43-F1
#
_cell.length_a   1.000
_cell.length_b   1.000
_cell.length_c   1.000
_cell.angle_alpha   90.00
_cell.angle_beta   90.00
_cell.angle_gamma   90.00
#
_symmetry.space_group_name_H-M   'P 1'
#
loop_
_entity.id
_entity.type
_entity.pdbx_description
1 polymer ?
#
loop_
_entity_poly.entity_id
_entity_poly.type
_entity_poly.pdbx_seq_one_letter_code
_entity_poly.pdbx_strand_id
1 'polypeptide(L)'
;MNQNPMDLSVGVCQKIHQEQEKYVPYPEAEPFLNSLKEKGHTIVIASHRQKKAFEPTRNWLRKNNLPFDKVHLSYDKTVLFDSVDYIIDDSPLVIKKACLEGIPVAALRKPWNAMLNIPLHENLLEIKLNGHK
;
A
#
# COMPACT_ATOMS: atom_id res chain seq x y z
N MET A 1 35.00 -12.69 -3.61
CA MET A 1 33.53 -12.79 -3.57
C MET A 1 33.00 -11.57 -2.84
N ASN A 2 32.68 -10.49 -3.55
CA ASN A 2 32.04 -9.32 -2.95
C ASN A 2 30.55 -9.40 -3.28
N GLN A 3 29.73 -9.80 -2.31
CA GLN A 3 28.29 -9.63 -2.42
C GLN A 3 27.97 -8.14 -2.21
N ASN A 4 27.26 -7.56 -3.18
CA ASN A 4 26.89 -6.15 -3.18
C ASN A 4 25.91 -5.89 -2.00
N PRO A 5 26.10 -4.86 -1.15
CA PRO A 5 25.20 -4.56 -0.03
C PRO A 5 23.73 -4.34 -0.44
N MET A 6 23.48 -3.92 -1.69
CA MET A 6 22.12 -3.86 -2.27
C MET A 6 21.46 -5.23 -2.45
N ASP A 7 22.24 -6.29 -2.65
CA ASP A 7 21.74 -7.65 -2.86
C ASP A 7 21.29 -8.29 -1.53
N LEU A 8 21.99 -7.95 -0.44
CA LEU A 8 21.64 -8.34 0.92
C LEU A 8 20.31 -7.72 1.38
N SER A 9 20.06 -6.44 1.09
CA SER A 9 18.82 -5.76 1.48
C SER A 9 17.59 -6.29 0.72
N VAL A 10 17.76 -6.58 -0.58
CA VAL A 10 16.70 -7.19 -1.41
C VAL A 10 16.35 -8.59 -0.90
N GLY A 11 17.35 -9.41 -0.54
CA GLY A 11 17.12 -10.73 0.05
C GLY A 11 16.37 -10.69 1.38
N VAL A 12 16.70 -9.73 2.26
CA VAL A 12 16.01 -9.54 3.55
C VAL A 12 14.57 -9.10 3.37
N CYS A 13 14.29 -8.11 2.52
CA CYS A 13 12.92 -7.67 2.23
C CYS A 13 12.06 -8.80 1.63
N GLN A 14 12.63 -9.62 0.74
CA GLN A 14 11.93 -10.77 0.18
C GLN A 14 11.58 -11.81 1.25
N LYS A 15 12.49 -12.08 2.19
CA LYS A 15 12.23 -12.99 3.31
C LYS A 15 11.12 -12.45 4.23
N ILE A 16 11.17 -11.16 4.57
CA ILE A 16 10.11 -10.50 5.36
C ILE A 16 8.75 -10.62 4.67
N HIS A 17 8.70 -10.44 3.34
CA HIS A 17 7.46 -10.61 2.57
C HIS A 17 6.91 -12.04 2.60
N GLN A 18 7.78 -13.06 2.67
CA GLN A 18 7.35 -14.46 2.81
C GLN A 18 6.85 -14.77 4.22
N GLU A 19 7.39 -14.08 5.23
CA GLU A 19 7.01 -14.23 6.63
C GLU A 19 5.95 -13.21 7.08
N GLN A 20 5.22 -12.60 6.12
CA GLN A 20 4.23 -11.55 6.41
C GLN A 20 3.21 -11.96 7.49
N GLU A 21 2.86 -13.25 7.53
CA GLU A 21 1.93 -13.82 8.51
C GLU A 21 2.32 -13.62 9.98
N LYS A 22 3.59 -13.26 10.25
CA LYS A 22 4.13 -12.96 11.58
C LYS A 22 3.91 -11.52 12.04
N TYR A 23 3.55 -10.62 11.13
CA TYR A 23 3.37 -9.20 11.44
C TYR A 23 1.90 -8.87 11.61
N VAL A 24 1.60 -7.94 12.52
CA VAL A 24 0.24 -7.41 12.70
C VAL A 24 0.00 -6.25 11.74
N PRO A 25 -1.25 -6.02 11.28
CA PRO A 25 -1.58 -4.83 10.52
C PRO A 25 -1.48 -3.58 11.39
N TYR A 26 -1.61 -2.40 10.76
CA TYR A 26 -1.94 -1.20 11.52
C TYR A 26 -3.21 -1.44 12.33
N PRO A 27 -3.26 -1.05 13.62
CA PRO A 27 -4.45 -1.25 14.46
C PRO A 27 -5.73 -0.68 13.84
N GLU A 28 -5.60 0.37 13.04
CA GLU A 28 -6.71 1.08 12.41
C GLU A 28 -7.07 0.53 11.02
N ALA A 29 -6.35 -0.48 10.52
CA ALA A 29 -6.53 -0.98 9.15
C ALA A 29 -7.91 -1.60 8.93
N GLU A 30 -8.36 -2.48 9.83
CA GLU A 30 -9.66 -3.12 9.74
C GLU A 30 -10.82 -2.10 9.76
N PRO A 31 -10.96 -1.22 10.77
CA PRO A 31 -12.05 -0.24 10.78
C PRO A 31 -11.96 0.75 9.63
N PHE A 32 -10.75 1.15 9.21
CA PHE A 32 -10.56 2.03 8.06
C PHE A 32 -11.10 1.39 6.77
N LEU A 33 -10.65 0.18 6.45
CA LEU A 33 -11.06 -0.50 5.21
C LEU A 33 -12.55 -0.89 5.24
N ASN A 34 -13.10 -1.28 6.40
CA ASN A 34 -14.54 -1.50 6.56
C ASN A 34 -15.34 -0.23 6.25
N SER A 35 -14.91 0.92 6.76
CA SER A 35 -15.58 2.20 6.47
C SER A 35 -15.58 2.54 4.96
N LEU A 36 -14.55 2.10 4.23
CA LEU A 36 -14.51 2.26 2.77
C LEU A 36 -15.51 1.33 2.08
N LYS A 37 -15.63 0.08 2.53
CA LYS A 37 -16.63 -0.87 2.00
C LYS A 37 -18.06 -0.41 2.28
N GLU A 38 -18.33 0.09 3.47
CA GLU A 38 -19.65 0.63 3.86
C GLU A 38 -20.07 1.81 2.98
N LYS A 39 -19.11 2.60 2.51
CA LYS A 39 -19.32 3.69 1.54
C LYS A 39 -19.44 3.23 0.08
N GLY A 40 -19.35 1.91 -0.18
CA GLY A 40 -19.48 1.33 -1.51
C GLY A 40 -18.19 1.34 -2.34
N HIS A 41 -17.02 1.61 -1.74
CA HIS A 41 -15.77 1.60 -2.49
C HIS A 41 -15.30 0.17 -2.82
N THR A 42 -14.62 0.05 -3.96
CA THR A 42 -13.83 -1.13 -4.31
C THR A 42 -12.39 -0.93 -3.81
N ILE A 43 -11.83 -1.93 -3.15
CA ILE A 43 -10.51 -1.88 -2.51
C ILE A 43 -9.53 -2.78 -3.26
N VAL A 44 -8.51 -2.17 -3.84
CA VAL A 44 -7.38 -2.88 -4.47
C VAL A 44 -6.14 -2.75 -3.58
N ILE A 45 -5.67 -3.87 -3.03
CA ILE A 45 -4.40 -3.92 -2.30
C ILE A 45 -3.27 -4.09 -3.31
N ALA A 46 -2.56 -2.99 -3.59
CA ALA A 46 -1.42 -2.98 -4.49
C ALA A 46 -0.09 -3.02 -3.72
N SER A 47 0.79 -3.98 -4.03
CA SER A 47 2.07 -4.11 -3.33
C SER A 47 3.22 -4.44 -4.28
N HIS A 48 4.38 -3.82 -4.01
CA HIS A 48 5.63 -4.05 -4.73
C HIS A 48 6.28 -5.34 -4.23
N ARG A 49 5.72 -6.47 -4.65
CA ARG A 49 6.17 -7.81 -4.25
C ARG A 49 6.22 -8.75 -5.43
N GLN A 50 7.07 -9.77 -5.32
CA GLN A 50 7.08 -10.87 -6.29
C GLN A 50 5.75 -11.61 -6.29
N LYS A 51 5.35 -12.14 -7.45
CA LYS A 51 4.12 -12.94 -7.60
C LYS A 51 4.01 -14.09 -6.59
N LYS A 52 5.13 -14.67 -6.15
CA LYS A 52 5.18 -15.72 -5.13
C LYS A 52 4.63 -15.28 -3.76
N ALA A 53 4.61 -13.99 -3.47
CA ALA A 53 4.05 -13.45 -2.22
C ALA A 53 2.52 -13.25 -2.30
N PHE A 54 1.86 -13.61 -3.41
CA PHE A 54 0.42 -13.41 -3.58
C PHE A 54 -0.40 -14.16 -2.53
N GLU A 55 -0.17 -15.47 -2.41
CA GLU A 55 -0.88 -16.31 -1.45
C GLU A 55 -0.62 -15.90 0.01
N PRO A 56 0.65 -15.70 0.45
CA PRO A 56 0.93 -15.17 1.78
C PRO A 56 0.23 -13.83 2.07
N THR A 57 0.24 -12.91 1.10
CA THR A 57 -0.43 -11.60 1.26
C THR A 57 -1.93 -11.76 1.40
N ARG A 58 -2.56 -12.59 0.55
CA ARG A 58 -4.00 -12.84 0.57
C ARG A 58 -4.44 -13.53 1.87
N ASN A 59 -3.67 -14.51 2.34
CA ASN A 59 -3.95 -15.21 3.59
C ASN A 59 -3.81 -14.27 4.78
N TRP A 60 -2.77 -13.44 4.80
CA TRP A 60 -2.59 -12.43 5.85
C TRP A 60 -3.75 -11.44 5.92
N LEU A 61 -4.22 -10.94 4.77
CA LEU A 61 -5.39 -10.03 4.72
C LEU A 61 -6.63 -10.71 5.31
N ARG A 62 -6.91 -11.96 4.91
CA ARG A 62 -8.07 -12.74 5.40
C ARG A 62 -7.97 -13.06 6.89
N LYS A 63 -6.81 -13.50 7.35
CA LYS A 63 -6.54 -13.85 8.76
C LYS A 63 -6.80 -12.67 9.70
N ASN A 64 -6.54 -11.46 9.23
CA ASN A 64 -6.71 -10.22 10.00
C ASN A 64 -8.02 -9.49 9.66
N ASN A 65 -9.00 -10.15 9.03
CA ASN A 65 -10.30 -9.57 8.67
C ASN A 65 -10.22 -8.25 7.88
N LEU A 66 -9.17 -8.05 7.09
CA LEU A 66 -9.00 -6.85 6.28
C LEU A 66 -9.81 -7.01 4.99
N PRO A 67 -10.86 -6.21 4.74
CA PRO A 67 -11.63 -6.34 3.52
C PRO A 67 -10.84 -5.83 2.30
N PHE A 68 -10.93 -6.58 1.21
CA PHE A 68 -10.35 -6.22 -0.09
C PHE A 68 -11.14 -6.91 -1.20
N ASP A 69 -11.13 -6.32 -2.39
CA ASP A 69 -11.76 -6.90 -3.59
C ASP A 69 -10.71 -7.53 -4.51
N LYS A 70 -9.50 -6.94 -4.57
CA LYS A 70 -8.41 -7.43 -5.42
C LYS A 70 -7.05 -7.25 -4.74
N VAL A 71 -6.15 -8.20 -4.99
CA VAL A 71 -4.72 -8.06 -4.69
C VAL A 71 -3.97 -7.93 -6.00
N HIS A 72 -3.15 -6.87 -6.14
CA HIS A 72 -2.33 -6.64 -7.31
C HIS A 72 -0.85 -6.57 -6.89
N LEU A 73 -0.10 -7.63 -7.23
CA LEU A 73 1.34 -7.67 -6.99
C LEU A 73 2.08 -7.33 -8.28
N SER A 74 2.66 -6.13 -8.30
CA SER A 74 3.42 -5.62 -9.43
C SER A 74 4.56 -4.73 -8.94
N TYR A 75 5.67 -4.77 -9.67
CA TYR A 75 6.78 -3.83 -9.49
C TYR A 75 6.35 -2.41 -9.88
N ASP A 76 5.47 -2.31 -10.88
CA ASP A 76 4.91 -1.06 -11.34
C ASP A 76 3.42 -1.00 -10.95
N LYS A 77 3.11 -0.16 -9.96
CA LYS A 77 1.73 0.09 -9.51
C LYS A 77 1.01 1.11 -10.41
N THR A 78 1.73 1.83 -11.25
CA THR A 78 1.15 2.90 -12.10
C THR A 78 0.19 2.34 -13.15
N VAL A 79 0.32 1.06 -13.49
CA VAL A 79 -0.64 0.33 -14.34
C VAL A 79 -2.08 0.31 -13.80
N LEU A 80 -2.29 0.67 -12.53
CA LEU A 80 -3.62 0.77 -11.92
C LEU A 80 -4.20 2.18 -11.95
N PHE A 81 -3.42 3.20 -12.33
CA PHE A 81 -3.79 4.61 -12.15
C PHE A 81 -5.06 4.99 -12.90
N ASP A 82 -5.25 4.46 -14.11
CA ASP A 82 -6.47 4.67 -14.90
C ASP A 82 -7.72 3.97 -14.33
N SER A 83 -7.56 3.12 -13.31
CA SER A 83 -8.61 2.27 -12.74
C SER A 83 -8.95 2.61 -11.29
N VAL A 84 -8.36 3.68 -10.73
CA VAL A 84 -8.57 4.08 -9.33
C VAL A 84 -8.93 5.55 -9.24
N ASP A 85 -9.90 5.88 -8.38
CA ASP A 85 -10.26 7.27 -8.10
C ASP A 85 -9.40 7.90 -6.99
N TYR A 86 -8.71 7.08 -6.18
CA TYR A 86 -7.90 7.52 -5.05
C TYR A 86 -6.76 6.55 -4.76
N ILE A 87 -5.60 7.07 -4.34
CA ILE A 87 -4.42 6.29 -3.95
C ILE A 87 -4.06 6.54 -2.48
N ILE A 88 -3.75 5.47 -1.76
CA ILE A 88 -3.15 5.54 -0.42
C ILE A 88 -1.83 4.77 -0.46
N ASP A 89 -0.70 5.48 -0.43
CA ASP A 89 0.63 4.88 -0.55
C ASP A 89 1.67 5.76 0.17
N ASP A 90 2.73 5.15 0.68
CA ASP A 90 3.83 5.85 1.35
C ASP A 90 5.05 6.05 0.43
N SER A 91 5.05 5.45 -0.77
CA SER A 91 6.16 5.52 -1.73
C SER A 91 6.26 6.90 -2.40
N PRO A 92 7.38 7.64 -2.25
CA PRO A 92 7.57 8.93 -2.90
C PRO A 92 7.42 8.89 -4.41
N LEU A 93 7.78 7.77 -5.06
CA LEU A 93 7.66 7.61 -6.51
C LEU A 93 6.20 7.50 -6.95
N VAL A 94 5.41 6.67 -6.25
CA VAL A 94 3.98 6.50 -6.52
C VAL A 94 3.24 7.80 -6.29
N ILE A 95 3.48 8.43 -5.13
CA ILE A 95 2.85 9.70 -4.74
C ILE A 95 3.14 10.80 -5.78
N LYS A 96 4.41 11.02 -6.14
CA LYS A 96 4.77 12.06 -7.12
C LYS A 96 4.10 11.82 -8.46
N LYS A 97 4.06 10.58 -8.94
CA LYS A 97 3.41 10.22 -10.21
C LYS A 97 1.91 10.46 -10.16
N ALA A 98 1.24 10.07 -9.06
CA ALA A 98 -0.18 10.32 -8.87
C ALA A 98 -0.51 11.82 -8.88
N CYS A 99 0.29 12.64 -8.18
CA CYS A 99 0.13 14.10 -8.20
C CYS A 99 0.29 14.70 -9.61
N LEU A 100 1.28 14.22 -10.38
CA LEU A 100 1.50 14.68 -11.76
C LEU A 100 0.32 14.35 -12.69
N GLU A 101 -0.37 13.25 -12.44
CA GLU A 101 -1.55 12.80 -13.20
C GLU A 101 -2.88 13.32 -12.64
N GLY A 102 -2.83 14.14 -11.58
CA GLY A 102 -4.03 14.71 -10.95
C GLY A 102 -4.87 13.68 -10.19
N ILE A 103 -4.31 12.52 -9.86
CA ILE A 103 -5.00 11.48 -9.09
C ILE A 103 -4.93 11.85 -7.60
N PRO A 104 -6.08 11.94 -6.90
CA PRO A 104 -6.09 12.17 -5.46
C PRO A 104 -5.26 11.13 -4.70
N VAL A 105 -4.39 11.60 -3.81
CA VAL A 105 -3.50 10.74 -3.02
C VAL A 105 -3.46 11.17 -1.55
N ALA A 106 -3.52 10.19 -0.65
CA ALA A 106 -3.18 10.35 0.76
C ALA A 106 -1.92 9.57 1.07
N ALA A 107 -0.95 10.22 1.69
CA ALA A 107 0.34 9.61 2.01
C ALA A 107 0.48 9.38 3.51
N LEU A 108 0.77 8.14 3.91
CA LEU A 108 1.14 7.82 5.29
C LEU A 108 2.58 8.26 5.54
N ARG A 109 2.82 9.01 6.62
CA ARG A 109 4.16 9.49 6.97
C ARG A 109 5.11 8.33 7.23
N LYS A 110 6.26 8.39 6.59
CA LYS A 110 7.40 7.51 6.80
C LYS A 110 8.71 8.30 6.71
N PRO A 111 9.82 7.83 7.30
CA PRO A 111 11.10 8.54 7.22
C PRO A 111 11.54 8.86 5.79
N TRP A 112 11.25 7.96 4.84
CA TRP A 112 11.64 8.08 3.43
C TRP A 112 10.76 9.01 2.60
N ASN A 113 9.62 9.48 3.10
CA ASN A 113 8.74 10.40 2.38
C ASN A 113 8.60 11.77 3.06
N ALA A 114 9.35 12.01 4.14
CA ALA A 114 9.32 13.26 4.89
C ALA A 114 9.75 14.49 4.07
N MET A 115 10.47 14.31 2.96
CA MET A 115 10.88 15.39 2.06
C MET A 115 9.82 15.80 1.03
N LEU A 116 8.68 15.10 0.97
CA LEU A 116 7.62 15.44 0.05
C LEU A 116 6.90 16.71 0.50
N ASN A 117 6.66 17.63 -0.45
CA ASN A 117 5.90 18.85 -0.19
C ASN A 117 4.40 18.62 -0.40
N ILE A 118 3.83 17.65 0.31
CA ILE A 118 2.40 17.33 0.32
C ILE A 118 1.94 17.05 1.77
N PRO A 119 0.63 17.10 2.08
CA PRO A 119 0.14 16.60 3.36
C PRO A 119 0.53 15.14 3.60
N LEU A 120 1.06 14.84 4.79
CA LEU A 120 1.39 13.49 5.25
C LEU A 120 0.58 13.18 6.50
N HIS A 121 -0.01 11.99 6.54
CA HIS A 121 -0.87 11.50 7.62
C HIS A 121 -0.10 10.57 8.55
N GLU A 122 -0.21 10.74 9.87
CA GLU A 122 0.51 9.88 10.83
C GLU A 122 -0.07 8.45 10.87
N ASN A 123 -1.37 8.33 10.61
CA ASN A 123 -2.11 7.08 10.69
C ASN A 123 -3.33 7.10 9.75
N LEU A 124 -4.01 5.96 9.64
CA LEU A 124 -5.15 5.80 8.74
C LEU A 124 -6.40 6.60 9.17
N LEU A 125 -6.52 7.00 10.44
CA LEU A 125 -7.69 7.75 10.94
C LEU A 125 -7.69 9.21 10.46
N GLU A 126 -6.52 9.75 10.13
CA GLU A 126 -6.39 11.11 9.59
C GLU A 126 -6.79 11.20 8.11
N ILE A 127 -6.85 10.06 7.41
CA ILE A 127 -7.18 10.02 5.99
C ILE A 127 -8.69 10.19 5.82
N LYS A 128 -9.06 11.32 5.20
CA LYS A 128 -10.44 11.61 4.82
C LYS A 128 -10.57 11.60 3.31
N LEU A 129 -11.19 10.55 2.79
CA LEU A 129 -11.53 10.47 1.38
C LEU A 129 -12.77 11.33 1.13
N ASN A 130 -12.55 12.56 0.64
CA ASN A 130 -13.62 13.43 0.17
C ASN A 130 -13.82 13.15 -1.32
N GLY A 131 -14.89 12.44 -1.66
CA GLY A 131 -15.20 12.14 -3.05
C GLY A 131 -16.40 11.22 -3.18
N HIS A 132 -17.58 11.82 -3.34
CA HIS A 132 -18.64 11.19 -4.12
C HIS A 132 -18.31 11.43 -5.59
N LYS A 133 -18.20 10.36 -6.37
CA LYS A 133 -18.75 10.37 -7.71
C LYS A 133 -20.05 9.57 -7.67
#